data_AF-A0A2N6A5L6-F1
#
_entry.id   AF-A0A2N6A5L6-F1
#
_cell.length_a   1.000
_cell.length_b   1.000
_cell.length_c   1.000
_cell.angle_alpha   90.00
_cell.angle_beta   90.00
_cell.angle_gamma   90.00
#
_symmetry.space_group_name_H-M   'P 1'
#
loop_
_entity.id
_entity.type
_entity.pdbx_description
1 polymer ?
#
loop_
_entity_poly.entity_id
_entity_poly.type
_entity_poly.pdbx_seq_one_letter_code
_entity_poly.pdbx_strand_id
1 'polypeptide(L)'
;MFQLSTLVLIGVWLVNFSLLIFILTNKHKLRKWPIFTMVFLLVLWQSTELANIIWLIDNPYLIHSVRAGLLPTLYIAPAFIWLVYSLFDKWSDFSFWQKFVWWIPAVVMSPFVFSVYNLKDLMIMGTNISYTPGGLYFYFSVYFVLLMTWGLVVLIQNRKRAIAIVRRQIDYIFVATALTAIFAITFNVVLPLFGQHDFYYVGVNSVVIFTSIVTYALFRYRFIDLRISTYRVIIDLVRLIIIAFIYYIVYLVLYALSDVSFDDFWSVGMFVVFVGLTAPFLFRLISKLLLSLLIDPTDDIKKSEDKVAEILRSSRDMNVLFSHLTKEIGRVIDFTEIFIYLAKKDNPKTFYQVFPVGERLLSSDSETLQHLSAIKEMANKAEIDYLKIDKTLSQELAAKQIDVALPIFYNKQLLGVVLLDNSRKLLSVQQINFLYQINKYLDIAVGSLLMYQQAMADER
;
A
#
# COMPACT_ATOMS: atom_id res chain seq x y z
N MET A 1 -10.11 -33.46 6.74
CA MET A 1 -8.80 -32.78 6.85
C MET A 1 -8.76 -31.69 5.77
N PHE A 2 -8.48 -30.42 6.10
CA PHE A 2 -8.42 -29.36 5.08
C PHE A 2 -7.20 -29.58 4.18
N GLN A 3 -7.37 -29.48 2.86
CA GLN A 3 -6.26 -29.50 1.92
C GLN A 3 -5.46 -28.19 2.00
N LEU A 4 -4.19 -28.23 1.62
CA LEU A 4 -3.31 -27.06 1.56
C LEU A 4 -3.93 -25.90 0.77
N SER A 5 -4.63 -26.21 -0.33
CA SER A 5 -5.35 -25.26 -1.17
C SER A 5 -6.43 -24.48 -0.40
N THR A 6 -7.17 -25.16 0.47
CA THR A 6 -8.19 -24.54 1.32
C THR A 6 -7.58 -23.61 2.36
N LEU A 7 -6.46 -24.00 2.97
CA LEU A 7 -5.77 -23.14 3.95
C LEU A 7 -5.18 -21.89 3.29
N VAL A 8 -4.62 -22.02 2.09
CA VAL A 8 -4.18 -20.87 1.29
C VAL A 8 -5.36 -19.95 1.02
N LEU A 9 -6.49 -20.48 0.54
CA LEU A 9 -7.69 -19.68 0.29
C LEU A 9 -8.21 -18.95 1.54
N ILE A 10 -8.22 -19.62 2.71
CA ILE A 10 -8.60 -19.01 3.99
C ILE A 10 -7.65 -17.86 4.37
N GLY A 11 -6.34 -18.08 4.31
CA GLY A 11 -5.35 -17.06 4.66
C GLY A 11 -5.48 -15.83 3.78
N VAL A 12 -5.72 -16.04 2.49
CA VAL A 12 -5.91 -15.00 1.50
C VAL A 12 -7.19 -14.22 1.74
N TRP A 13 -8.29 -14.94 1.98
CA TRP A 13 -9.57 -14.34 2.31
C TRP A 13 -9.45 -13.45 3.56
N LEU A 14 -8.75 -13.91 4.60
CA LEU A 14 -8.49 -13.13 5.81
C LEU A 14 -7.72 -11.83 5.52
N VAL A 15 -6.70 -11.88 4.66
CA VAL A 15 -5.94 -10.69 4.24
C VAL A 15 -6.85 -9.71 3.51
N ASN A 16 -7.61 -10.18 2.53
CA ASN A 16 -8.49 -9.33 1.73
C ASN A 16 -9.66 -8.76 2.55
N PHE A 17 -10.22 -9.55 3.47
CA PHE A 17 -11.27 -9.12 4.38
C PHE A 17 -10.77 -8.06 5.37
N SER A 18 -9.57 -8.26 5.93
CA SER A 18 -8.92 -7.27 6.80
C SER A 18 -8.66 -5.95 6.06
N LEU A 19 -8.19 -6.05 4.80
CA LEU A 19 -8.01 -4.89 3.92
C LEU A 19 -9.34 -4.16 3.66
N LEU A 20 -10.42 -4.90 3.44
CA LEU A 20 -11.75 -4.34 3.20
C LEU A 20 -12.25 -3.52 4.40
N ILE A 21 -12.19 -4.08 5.60
CA ILE A 21 -12.54 -3.39 6.85
C ILE A 21 -11.68 -2.13 7.00
N PHE A 22 -10.38 -2.27 6.72
CA PHE A 22 -9.45 -1.16 6.80
C PHE A 22 -9.85 0.00 5.87
N ILE A 23 -10.12 -0.29 4.59
CA ILE A 23 -10.56 0.71 3.62
C ILE A 23 -11.80 1.46 4.13
N LEU A 24 -12.78 0.74 4.71
CA LEU A 24 -14.00 1.32 5.27
C LEU A 24 -13.75 2.27 6.45
N THR A 25 -12.85 1.91 7.36
CA THR A 25 -12.55 2.72 8.56
C THR A 25 -11.80 4.01 8.25
N ASN A 26 -11.17 4.13 7.07
CA ASN A 26 -10.48 5.36 6.69
C ASN A 26 -11.46 6.44 6.19
N LYS A 27 -11.49 7.59 6.88
CA LYS A 27 -12.49 8.66 6.70
C LYS A 27 -12.20 9.62 5.55
N HIS A 28 -10.96 9.72 5.08
CA HIS A 28 -10.57 10.70 4.06
C HIS A 28 -9.86 10.01 2.91
N LYS A 29 -10.42 10.03 1.70
CA LYS A 29 -9.70 10.13 0.41
C LYS A 29 -10.61 10.03 -0.83
N LEU A 30 -10.35 10.93 -1.79
CA LEU A 30 -10.72 10.70 -3.20
C LEU A 30 -10.12 9.34 -3.60
N ARG A 31 -10.91 8.46 -4.23
CA ARG A 31 -10.50 7.12 -4.73
C ARG A 31 -10.57 5.93 -3.74
N LYS A 32 -11.20 6.10 -2.58
CA LYS A 32 -11.53 4.96 -1.67
C LYS A 32 -12.42 3.91 -2.34
N TRP A 33 -13.47 4.36 -3.01
CA TRP A 33 -14.55 3.50 -3.52
C TRP A 33 -14.16 2.54 -4.66
N PRO A 34 -13.34 2.93 -5.66
CA PRO A 34 -12.90 2.00 -6.69
C PRO A 34 -12.10 0.81 -6.13
N ILE A 35 -11.18 1.07 -5.19
CA ILE A 35 -10.43 0.00 -4.52
C ILE A 35 -11.36 -0.85 -3.67
N PHE A 36 -12.18 -0.20 -2.83
CA PHE A 36 -13.13 -0.90 -1.98
C PHE A 36 -13.94 -1.90 -2.80
N THR A 37 -14.46 -1.47 -3.95
CA THR A 37 -15.29 -2.30 -4.81
C THR A 37 -14.51 -3.48 -5.39
N MET A 38 -13.28 -3.26 -5.87
CA MET A 38 -12.41 -4.34 -6.34
C MET A 38 -12.14 -5.39 -5.25
N VAL A 39 -11.72 -4.94 -4.06
CA VAL A 39 -11.42 -5.84 -2.94
C VAL A 39 -12.69 -6.53 -2.44
N PHE A 40 -13.81 -5.84 -2.38
CA PHE A 40 -15.11 -6.39 -1.98
C PHE A 40 -15.55 -7.52 -2.90
N LEU A 41 -15.47 -7.33 -4.21
CA LEU A 41 -15.84 -8.36 -5.19
C LEU A 41 -14.93 -9.60 -5.08
N LEU A 42 -13.64 -9.39 -4.84
CA LEU A 42 -12.70 -10.48 -4.58
C LEU A 42 -13.02 -11.25 -3.31
N VAL A 43 -13.32 -10.54 -2.22
CA VAL A 43 -13.73 -11.16 -0.94
C VAL A 43 -15.04 -11.92 -1.12
N LEU A 44 -16.03 -11.37 -1.84
CA LEU A 44 -17.29 -12.07 -2.12
C LEU A 44 -17.07 -13.37 -2.88
N TRP A 45 -16.26 -13.33 -3.94
CA TRP A 45 -15.91 -14.54 -4.69
C TRP A 45 -15.21 -15.58 -3.81
N GLN A 46 -14.21 -15.15 -3.02
CA GLN A 46 -13.49 -16.04 -2.11
C GLN A 46 -14.39 -16.63 -1.01
N SER A 47 -15.33 -15.84 -0.49
CA SER A 47 -16.35 -16.32 0.45
C SER A 47 -17.21 -17.42 -0.17
N THR A 48 -17.64 -17.25 -1.43
CA THR A 48 -18.43 -18.28 -2.13
C THR A 48 -17.62 -19.56 -2.37
N GLU A 49 -16.34 -19.45 -2.72
CA GLU A 49 -15.47 -20.63 -2.87
C GLU A 49 -15.22 -21.35 -1.55
N LEU A 50 -15.00 -20.60 -0.46
CA LEU A 50 -14.88 -21.18 0.88
C LEU A 50 -16.17 -21.89 1.31
N ALA A 51 -17.33 -21.28 1.07
CA ALA A 51 -18.62 -21.91 1.34
C ALA A 51 -18.81 -23.19 0.50
N ASN A 52 -18.40 -23.19 -0.77
CA ASN A 52 -18.44 -24.37 -1.64
C ASN A 52 -17.64 -25.53 -1.04
N ILE A 53 -16.40 -25.27 -0.61
CA ILE A 53 -15.49 -26.32 -0.12
C ILE A 53 -15.86 -26.79 1.29
N ILE A 54 -16.23 -25.87 2.19
CA ILE A 54 -16.40 -26.19 3.62
C ILE A 54 -17.80 -26.75 3.92
N TRP A 55 -18.84 -26.24 3.24
CA TRP A 55 -20.23 -26.54 3.61
C TRP A 55 -21.04 -27.23 2.53
N LEU A 56 -20.74 -26.96 1.25
CA LEU A 56 -21.63 -27.34 0.16
C LEU A 56 -21.10 -28.47 -0.71
N ILE A 57 -19.91 -29.01 -0.44
CA ILE A 57 -19.25 -29.96 -1.35
C ILE A 57 -20.09 -31.23 -1.59
N ASP A 58 -20.79 -31.71 -0.55
CA ASP A 58 -21.69 -32.87 -0.62
C ASP A 58 -23.18 -32.47 -0.73
N ASN A 59 -23.45 -31.18 -0.96
CA ASN A 59 -24.80 -30.63 -0.95
C ASN A 59 -25.35 -30.49 -2.38
N PRO A 60 -26.63 -30.83 -2.64
CA PRO A 60 -27.25 -30.63 -3.97
C PRO A 60 -27.25 -29.17 -4.44
N TYR A 61 -27.14 -28.20 -3.53
CA TYR A 61 -27.06 -26.78 -3.86
C TYR A 61 -25.66 -26.31 -4.31
N LEU A 62 -24.65 -27.19 -4.37
CA LEU A 62 -23.29 -26.84 -4.77
C LEU A 62 -23.26 -26.12 -6.13
N ILE A 63 -23.98 -26.63 -7.13
CA ILE A 63 -24.00 -26.03 -8.46
C ILE A 63 -24.55 -24.60 -8.46
N HIS A 64 -25.54 -24.32 -7.63
CA HIS A 64 -26.08 -22.98 -7.48
C HIS A 64 -25.08 -22.03 -6.80
N SER A 65 -24.33 -22.53 -5.81
CA SER A 65 -23.31 -21.74 -5.11
C SER A 65 -22.05 -21.50 -5.96
N VAL A 66 -21.59 -22.47 -6.74
CA VAL A 66 -20.51 -22.28 -7.72
C VAL A 66 -20.93 -21.24 -8.78
N ARG A 67 -22.17 -21.32 -9.27
CA ARG A 67 -22.74 -20.29 -10.16
C ARG A 67 -22.80 -18.92 -9.46
N ALA A 68 -23.22 -18.85 -8.19
CA ALA A 68 -23.24 -17.61 -7.43
C ALA A 68 -21.84 -16.98 -7.29
N GLY A 69 -20.78 -17.78 -7.18
CA GLY A 69 -19.40 -17.29 -7.15
C GLY A 69 -18.92 -16.63 -8.46
N LEU A 70 -19.57 -16.91 -9.58
CA LEU A 70 -19.27 -16.22 -10.85
C LEU A 70 -19.84 -14.79 -10.89
N LEU A 71 -20.85 -14.47 -10.07
CA LEU A 71 -21.45 -13.12 -10.04
C LEU A 71 -20.42 -12.04 -9.64
N PRO A 72 -19.70 -12.13 -8.50
CA PRO A 72 -18.69 -11.12 -8.18
C PRO A 72 -17.62 -11.00 -9.28
N THR A 73 -17.21 -12.12 -9.87
CA THR A 73 -16.21 -12.18 -10.94
C THR A 73 -16.63 -11.39 -12.19
N LEU A 74 -17.92 -11.43 -12.52
CA LEU A 74 -18.55 -10.63 -13.58
C LEU A 74 -18.31 -9.13 -13.42
N TYR A 75 -18.31 -8.65 -12.17
CA TYR A 75 -18.20 -7.24 -11.85
C TYR A 75 -16.75 -6.79 -11.60
N ILE A 76 -15.77 -7.71 -11.52
CA ILE A 76 -14.35 -7.36 -11.32
C ILE A 76 -13.81 -6.54 -12.49
N ALA A 77 -14.07 -6.95 -13.73
CA ALA A 77 -13.56 -6.25 -14.92
C ALA A 77 -14.05 -4.79 -15.02
N PRO A 78 -15.34 -4.46 -14.87
CA PRO A 78 -15.78 -3.06 -14.86
C PRO A 78 -15.32 -2.29 -13.62
N ALA A 79 -15.20 -2.95 -12.46
CA ALA A 79 -14.58 -2.34 -11.28
C ALA A 79 -13.10 -1.98 -11.51
N PHE A 80 -12.37 -2.80 -12.28
CA PHE A 80 -10.99 -2.52 -12.66
C PHE A 80 -10.91 -1.30 -13.59
N ILE A 81 -11.80 -1.19 -14.57
CA ILE A 81 -11.91 0.02 -15.41
C ILE A 81 -12.18 1.26 -14.56
N TRP A 82 -13.12 1.17 -13.61
CA TRP A 82 -13.41 2.26 -12.69
C TRP A 82 -12.18 2.66 -11.86
N LEU A 83 -11.43 1.69 -11.34
CA LEU A 83 -10.16 1.93 -10.64
C LEU A 83 -9.17 2.67 -11.55
N VAL A 84 -8.93 2.16 -12.75
CA VAL A 84 -7.97 2.71 -13.71
C VAL A 84 -8.30 4.16 -14.06
N TYR A 85 -9.53 4.48 -14.42
CA TYR A 85 -9.91 5.87 -14.75
C TYR A 85 -9.92 6.80 -13.54
N SER A 86 -10.19 6.28 -12.34
CA SER A 86 -10.14 7.06 -11.10
C SER A 86 -8.71 7.46 -10.70
N LEU A 87 -7.68 6.69 -11.10
CA LEU A 87 -6.28 7.06 -10.87
C LEU A 87 -5.87 8.35 -11.59
N PHE A 88 -6.56 8.68 -12.68
CA PHE A 88 -6.29 9.86 -13.51
C PHE A 88 -7.29 11.00 -13.31
N ASP A 89 -8.20 10.88 -12.32
CA ASP A 89 -9.36 11.77 -12.13
C ASP A 89 -10.26 11.89 -13.38
N LYS A 90 -10.14 10.99 -14.36
CA LYS A 90 -10.95 11.02 -15.58
C LYS A 90 -12.35 10.45 -15.37
N TRP A 91 -12.55 9.68 -14.30
CA TRP A 91 -13.85 9.10 -14.00
C TRP A 91 -14.90 10.15 -13.62
N SER A 92 -14.51 11.27 -13.02
CA SER A 92 -15.45 12.37 -12.70
C SER A 92 -16.03 13.01 -13.96
N ASP A 93 -15.24 13.06 -15.03
CA ASP A 93 -15.59 13.72 -16.30
C ASP A 93 -16.64 12.93 -17.09
N PHE A 94 -16.81 11.64 -16.78
CA PHE A 94 -17.80 10.81 -17.43
C PHE A 94 -19.22 11.13 -16.97
N SER A 95 -20.14 11.21 -17.92
CA SER A 95 -21.57 11.30 -17.65
C SER A 95 -22.06 10.01 -16.97
N PHE A 96 -23.21 10.10 -16.30
CA PHE A 96 -23.83 8.93 -15.66
C PHE A 96 -24.00 7.75 -16.64
N TRP A 97 -24.42 8.03 -17.88
CA TRP A 97 -24.59 7.02 -18.92
C TRP A 97 -23.27 6.38 -19.36
N GLN A 98 -22.21 7.17 -19.53
CA GLN A 98 -20.88 6.65 -19.86
C GLN A 98 -20.34 5.74 -18.75
N LYS A 99 -20.59 6.10 -17.48
CA LYS A 99 -20.25 5.24 -16.34
C LYS A 99 -21.03 3.94 -16.41
N PHE A 100 -22.34 4.02 -16.64
CA PHE A 100 -23.22 2.85 -16.69
C PHE A 100 -22.85 1.88 -17.83
N VAL A 101 -22.43 2.38 -19.00
CA VAL A 101 -22.03 1.56 -20.16
C VAL A 101 -20.98 0.49 -19.81
N TRP A 102 -20.01 0.81 -18.95
CA TRP A 102 -18.99 -0.16 -18.53
C TRP A 102 -19.59 -1.33 -17.73
N TRP A 103 -20.67 -1.09 -17.00
CA TRP A 103 -21.36 -2.09 -16.17
C TRP A 103 -22.47 -2.84 -16.92
N ILE A 104 -22.97 -2.33 -18.06
CA ILE A 104 -24.06 -2.94 -18.82
C ILE A 104 -23.82 -4.42 -19.12
N PRO A 105 -22.66 -4.85 -19.67
CA PRO A 105 -22.47 -6.26 -20.00
C PRO A 105 -22.57 -7.17 -18.77
N ALA A 106 -22.02 -6.72 -17.63
CA ALA A 106 -22.16 -7.43 -16.37
C ALA A 106 -23.64 -7.49 -15.93
N VAL A 107 -24.34 -6.36 -15.90
CA VAL A 107 -25.77 -6.34 -15.52
C VAL A 107 -26.63 -7.25 -16.42
N VAL A 108 -26.39 -7.23 -17.72
CA VAL A 108 -27.12 -8.07 -18.69
C VAL A 108 -26.79 -9.55 -18.52
N MET A 109 -25.54 -9.91 -18.21
CA MET A 109 -25.13 -11.31 -18.01
C MET A 109 -25.56 -11.90 -16.65
N SER A 110 -25.78 -11.07 -15.62
CA SER A 110 -26.10 -11.52 -14.26
C SER A 110 -27.25 -12.54 -14.15
N PRO A 111 -28.42 -12.36 -14.81
CA PRO A 111 -29.50 -13.34 -14.77
C PRO A 111 -29.10 -14.70 -15.37
N PHE A 112 -28.19 -14.70 -16.35
CA PHE A 112 -27.75 -15.90 -17.04
C PHE A 112 -26.67 -16.67 -16.28
N VAL A 113 -26.07 -16.09 -15.24
CA VAL A 113 -25.04 -16.76 -14.43
C VAL A 113 -25.57 -18.06 -13.81
N PHE A 114 -26.85 -18.09 -13.42
CA PHE A 114 -27.50 -19.27 -12.83
C PHE A 114 -27.96 -20.31 -13.85
N SER A 115 -27.78 -20.06 -15.15
CA SER A 115 -28.24 -20.94 -16.22
C SER A 115 -27.23 -22.04 -16.58
N VAL A 116 -27.75 -23.13 -17.15
CA VAL A 116 -26.94 -24.24 -17.73
C VAL A 116 -26.08 -23.75 -18.89
N TYR A 117 -26.48 -22.65 -19.55
CA TYR A 117 -25.71 -22.05 -20.62
C TYR A 117 -24.41 -21.42 -20.14
N ASN A 118 -24.29 -21.06 -18.86
CA ASN A 118 -23.05 -20.56 -18.29
C ASN A 118 -22.20 -21.70 -17.71
N LEU A 119 -22.79 -22.57 -16.89
CA LEU A 119 -22.10 -23.71 -16.30
C LEU A 119 -22.99 -24.94 -16.42
N LYS A 120 -22.52 -25.97 -17.13
CA LYS A 120 -23.30 -27.18 -17.40
C LYS A 120 -23.32 -28.11 -16.20
N ASP A 121 -22.15 -28.63 -15.84
CA ASP A 121 -21.94 -29.62 -14.79
C ASP A 121 -20.69 -29.33 -13.97
N LEU A 122 -20.63 -29.94 -12.78
CA LEU A 122 -19.47 -29.92 -11.89
C LEU A 122 -18.76 -31.27 -11.93
N MET A 123 -17.43 -31.24 -11.85
CA MET A 123 -16.60 -32.40 -11.58
C MET A 123 -15.91 -32.18 -10.23
N ILE A 124 -16.18 -33.07 -9.28
CA ILE A 124 -15.63 -32.99 -7.92
C ILE A 124 -14.50 -34.02 -7.82
N MET A 125 -13.28 -33.55 -7.56
CA MET A 125 -12.10 -34.40 -7.35
C MET A 125 -11.50 -34.06 -5.98
N GLY A 126 -11.90 -34.78 -4.93
CA GLY A 126 -11.53 -34.43 -3.55
C GLY A 126 -12.14 -33.08 -3.16
N THR A 127 -11.33 -32.12 -2.70
CA THR A 127 -11.80 -30.74 -2.45
C THR A 127 -11.67 -29.81 -3.65
N ASN A 128 -11.23 -30.32 -4.80
CA ASN A 128 -11.13 -29.52 -6.02
C ASN A 128 -12.45 -29.58 -6.77
N ILE A 129 -13.04 -28.41 -7.00
CA ILE A 129 -14.24 -28.24 -7.79
C ILE A 129 -13.81 -27.70 -9.14
N SER A 130 -13.96 -28.51 -10.19
CA SER A 130 -13.87 -28.05 -11.56
C SER A 130 -15.25 -28.08 -12.21
N TYR A 131 -15.42 -27.33 -13.29
CA TYR A 131 -16.71 -27.20 -13.93
C TYR A 131 -16.60 -27.22 -15.44
N THR A 132 -17.64 -27.75 -16.08
CA THR A 132 -17.75 -27.79 -17.53
C THR A 132 -18.39 -26.48 -18.01
N PRO A 133 -17.64 -25.64 -18.76
CA PRO A 133 -18.15 -24.36 -19.22
C PRO A 133 -19.30 -24.55 -20.23
N GLY A 134 -20.34 -23.75 -20.09
CA GLY A 134 -21.39 -23.62 -21.10
C GLY A 134 -21.02 -22.59 -22.18
N GLY A 135 -21.86 -22.45 -23.21
CA GLY A 135 -21.59 -21.50 -24.31
C GLY A 135 -21.46 -20.04 -23.86
N LEU A 136 -22.26 -19.60 -22.88
CA LEU A 136 -22.20 -18.24 -22.34
C LEU A 136 -20.91 -17.95 -21.57
N TYR A 137 -20.27 -18.97 -21.00
CA TYR A 137 -19.00 -18.81 -20.30
C TYR A 137 -17.89 -18.27 -21.22
N PHE A 138 -17.93 -18.64 -22.50
CA PHE A 138 -16.97 -18.13 -23.48
C PHE A 138 -17.17 -16.63 -23.72
N TYR A 139 -18.41 -16.18 -23.87
CA TYR A 139 -18.72 -14.75 -24.00
C TYR A 139 -18.30 -13.95 -22.77
N PHE A 140 -18.55 -14.51 -21.58
CA PHE A 140 -18.05 -13.95 -20.32
C PHE A 140 -16.52 -13.81 -20.32
N SER A 141 -15.80 -14.86 -20.73
CA SER A 141 -14.34 -14.87 -20.78
C SER A 141 -13.80 -13.82 -21.75
N VAL A 142 -14.37 -13.72 -22.96
CA VAL A 142 -13.99 -12.72 -23.96
C VAL A 142 -14.24 -11.30 -23.44
N TYR A 143 -15.42 -11.04 -22.87
CA TYR A 143 -15.75 -9.76 -22.26
C TYR A 143 -14.75 -9.37 -21.17
N PHE A 144 -14.46 -10.29 -20.25
CA PHE A 144 -13.54 -10.07 -19.14
C PHE A 144 -12.14 -9.72 -19.64
N VAL A 145 -11.61 -10.51 -20.58
CA VAL A 145 -10.27 -10.28 -21.17
C VAL A 145 -10.22 -8.94 -21.90
N LEU A 146 -11.24 -8.58 -22.67
CA LEU A 146 -11.27 -7.31 -23.40
C LEU A 146 -11.22 -6.11 -22.44
N LEU A 147 -12.02 -6.10 -21.38
CA LEU A 147 -12.00 -5.02 -20.40
C LEU A 147 -10.71 -4.96 -19.60
N MET A 148 -10.20 -6.10 -19.14
CA MET A 148 -8.92 -6.13 -18.41
C MET A 148 -7.77 -5.63 -19.27
N THR A 149 -7.72 -6.06 -20.53
CA THR A 149 -6.73 -5.60 -21.52
C THR A 149 -6.87 -4.12 -21.79
N TRP A 150 -8.10 -3.62 -21.97
CA TRP A 150 -8.36 -2.20 -22.16
C TRP A 150 -7.87 -1.36 -20.97
N GLY A 151 -8.14 -1.80 -19.74
CA GLY A 151 -7.63 -1.15 -18.53
C GLY A 151 -6.10 -1.07 -18.51
N LEU A 152 -5.41 -2.15 -18.89
CA LEU A 152 -3.94 -2.17 -19.01
C LEU A 152 -3.44 -1.19 -20.10
N VAL A 153 -4.11 -1.14 -21.25
CA VAL A 153 -3.77 -0.18 -22.33
C VAL A 153 -3.91 1.26 -21.83
N VAL A 154 -5.00 1.58 -21.13
CA VAL A 154 -5.21 2.91 -20.54
C VAL A 154 -4.11 3.26 -19.53
N LEU A 155 -3.72 2.31 -18.67
CA LEU A 155 -2.61 2.49 -17.73
C LEU A 155 -1.29 2.84 -18.46
N ILE A 156 -0.94 2.08 -19.50
CA ILE A 156 0.30 2.30 -20.29
C ILE A 156 0.28 3.68 -20.97
N GLN A 157 -0.82 4.02 -21.64
CA GLN A 157 -0.93 5.28 -22.40
C GLN A 157 -0.83 6.51 -21.50
N ASN A 158 -1.40 6.45 -20.29
CA ASN A 158 -1.45 7.60 -19.38
C ASN A 158 -0.25 7.66 -18.42
N ARG A 159 0.57 6.60 -18.33
CA ARG A 159 1.76 6.53 -17.46
C ARG A 159 2.73 7.70 -17.65
N LYS A 160 3.01 8.09 -18.90
CA LYS A 160 3.97 9.17 -19.22
C LYS A 160 3.49 10.55 -18.76
N ARG A 161 2.17 10.77 -18.77
CA ARG A 161 1.52 12.03 -18.37
C ARG A 161 1.20 12.09 -16.88
N ALA A 162 1.31 10.97 -16.17
CA ALA A 162 1.02 10.87 -14.75
C ALA A 162 2.12 11.55 -13.90
N ILE A 163 1.67 12.20 -12.83
CA ILE A 163 2.51 12.71 -11.74
C ILE A 163 3.25 11.53 -11.08
N ALA A 164 4.41 11.77 -10.48
CA ALA A 164 5.29 10.73 -9.93
C ALA A 164 4.55 9.71 -9.03
N ILE A 165 3.68 10.16 -8.13
CA ILE A 165 2.89 9.28 -7.24
C ILE A 165 2.00 8.33 -8.06
N VAL A 166 1.21 8.89 -8.97
CA VAL A 166 0.29 8.13 -9.83
C VAL A 166 1.07 7.19 -10.75
N ARG A 167 2.23 7.61 -11.27
CA ARG A 167 3.10 6.75 -12.10
C ARG A 167 3.55 5.50 -11.36
N ARG A 168 3.99 5.63 -10.10
CA ARG A 168 4.35 4.46 -9.28
C ARG A 168 3.14 3.57 -9.01
N GLN A 169 1.97 4.16 -8.72
CA GLN A 169 0.74 3.39 -8.54
C GLN A 169 0.39 2.57 -9.79
N ILE A 170 0.53 3.16 -10.98
CA ILE A 170 0.36 2.46 -12.26
C ILE A 170 1.33 1.29 -12.38
N ASP A 171 2.61 1.50 -12.08
CA ASP A 171 3.63 0.44 -12.17
C ASP A 171 3.27 -0.76 -11.28
N TYR A 172 2.85 -0.52 -10.05
CA TYR A 172 2.44 -1.59 -9.14
C TYR A 172 1.17 -2.31 -9.61
N ILE A 173 0.12 -1.58 -10.00
CA ILE A 173 -1.12 -2.19 -10.49
C ILE A 173 -0.85 -2.99 -11.76
N PHE A 174 -0.03 -2.47 -12.67
CA PHE A 174 0.35 -3.15 -13.90
C PHE A 174 1.11 -4.45 -13.61
N VAL A 175 2.14 -4.40 -12.76
CA VAL A 175 2.92 -5.60 -12.37
C VAL A 175 2.03 -6.60 -11.63
N ALA A 176 1.17 -6.13 -10.72
CA ALA A 176 0.22 -6.96 -9.98
C ALA A 176 -0.73 -7.71 -10.92
N THR A 177 -1.36 -7.01 -11.86
CA THR A 177 -2.27 -7.60 -12.84
C THR A 177 -1.54 -8.53 -13.79
N ALA A 178 -0.36 -8.13 -14.29
CA ALA A 178 0.43 -8.94 -15.23
C ALA A 178 0.89 -10.26 -14.60
N LEU A 179 1.46 -10.22 -13.39
CA LEU A 179 1.87 -11.44 -12.68
C LEU A 179 0.68 -12.35 -12.39
N THR A 180 -0.42 -11.78 -11.92
CA THR A 180 -1.64 -12.56 -11.66
C THR A 180 -2.16 -13.22 -12.94
N ALA A 181 -2.19 -12.50 -14.05
CA ALA A 181 -2.60 -13.05 -15.34
C ALA A 181 -1.65 -14.15 -15.83
N ILE A 182 -0.34 -13.97 -15.70
CA ILE A 182 0.66 -14.99 -16.08
C ILE A 182 0.43 -16.28 -15.28
N PHE A 183 0.26 -16.18 -13.95
CA PHE A 183 0.00 -17.35 -13.10
C PHE A 183 -1.35 -17.98 -13.43
N ALA A 184 -2.42 -17.18 -13.52
CA ALA A 184 -3.75 -17.69 -13.87
C ALA A 184 -3.76 -18.44 -15.22
N ILE A 185 -3.16 -17.86 -16.27
CA ILE A 185 -3.09 -18.49 -17.60
C ILE A 185 -2.23 -19.76 -17.55
N THR A 186 -1.08 -19.71 -16.88
CA THR A 186 -0.17 -20.86 -16.81
C THR A 186 -0.83 -22.05 -16.14
N PHE A 187 -1.48 -21.84 -14.99
CA PHE A 187 -2.05 -22.92 -14.18
C PHE A 187 -3.46 -23.33 -14.58
N ASN A 188 -4.27 -22.42 -15.14
CA ASN A 188 -5.66 -22.74 -15.53
C ASN A 188 -5.81 -23.09 -17.01
N VAL A 189 -4.84 -22.75 -17.86
CA VAL A 189 -4.94 -22.97 -19.32
C VAL A 189 -3.75 -23.78 -19.83
N VAL A 190 -2.52 -23.30 -19.65
CA VAL A 190 -1.33 -23.91 -20.26
C VAL A 190 -1.09 -25.33 -19.71
N LEU A 191 -1.04 -25.50 -18.40
CA LEU A 191 -0.80 -26.81 -17.77
C LEU A 191 -1.90 -27.84 -18.09
N PRO A 192 -3.20 -27.49 -18.04
CA PRO A 192 -4.27 -28.38 -18.51
C PRO A 192 -4.13 -28.81 -19.97
N LEU A 193 -3.60 -27.98 -20.87
CA LEU A 193 -3.34 -28.39 -22.27
C LEU A 193 -2.26 -29.48 -22.38
N PHE A 194 -1.38 -29.59 -21.38
CA PHE A 194 -0.40 -30.68 -21.25
C PHE A 194 -0.91 -31.85 -20.39
N GLY A 195 -2.20 -31.87 -20.04
CA GLY A 195 -2.83 -32.91 -19.21
C GLY A 195 -2.55 -32.79 -17.71
N GLN A 196 -1.97 -31.67 -17.26
CA GLN A 196 -1.65 -31.43 -15.85
C GLN A 196 -2.75 -30.58 -15.19
N HIS A 197 -3.67 -31.23 -14.48
CA HIS A 197 -4.81 -30.57 -13.83
C HIS A 197 -4.61 -30.31 -12.32
N ASP A 198 -3.61 -30.94 -11.70
CA ASP A 198 -3.40 -30.91 -10.24
C ASP A 198 -3.12 -29.50 -9.69
N PHE A 199 -2.58 -28.61 -10.53
CA PHE A 199 -2.18 -27.26 -10.13
C PHE A 199 -3.26 -26.19 -10.37
N TYR A 200 -4.48 -26.57 -10.75
CA TYR A 200 -5.57 -25.61 -11.01
C TYR A 200 -5.81 -24.65 -9.84
N TYR A 201 -5.71 -25.14 -8.59
CA TYR A 201 -5.88 -24.31 -7.40
C TYR A 201 -4.84 -23.16 -7.32
N VAL A 202 -3.65 -23.32 -7.88
CA VAL A 202 -2.61 -22.27 -7.90
C VAL A 202 -3.03 -21.13 -8.83
N GLY A 203 -3.63 -21.46 -9.98
CA GLY A 203 -4.12 -20.46 -10.92
C GLY A 203 -5.32 -19.70 -10.36
N VAL A 204 -6.27 -20.39 -9.72
CA VAL A 204 -7.38 -19.75 -9.01
C VAL A 204 -6.89 -18.83 -7.89
N ASN A 205 -5.94 -19.30 -7.06
CA ASN A 205 -5.38 -18.51 -5.96
C ASN A 205 -4.32 -17.49 -6.41
N SER A 206 -4.05 -17.32 -7.70
CA SER A 206 -3.07 -16.33 -8.17
C SER A 206 -3.48 -14.89 -7.86
N VAL A 207 -4.77 -14.63 -7.61
CA VAL A 207 -5.30 -13.30 -7.25
C VAL A 207 -4.66 -12.71 -6.00
N VAL A 208 -4.08 -13.56 -5.16
CA VAL A 208 -3.29 -13.18 -3.97
C VAL A 208 -2.14 -12.28 -4.34
N ILE A 209 -1.50 -12.54 -5.48
CA ILE A 209 -0.41 -11.73 -6.00
C ILE A 209 -0.93 -10.33 -6.28
N PHE A 210 -2.08 -10.22 -6.96
CA PHE A 210 -2.73 -8.94 -7.22
C PHE A 210 -3.02 -8.20 -5.92
N THR A 211 -3.74 -8.84 -4.99
CA THR A 211 -4.15 -8.15 -3.77
C THR A 211 -2.96 -7.79 -2.90
N SER A 212 -1.95 -8.65 -2.78
CA SER A 212 -0.74 -8.38 -1.98
C SER A 212 0.06 -7.20 -2.55
N ILE A 213 0.31 -7.17 -3.86
CA ILE A 213 1.09 -6.10 -4.49
C ILE A 213 0.31 -4.79 -4.48
N VAL A 214 -0.99 -4.83 -4.81
CA VAL A 214 -1.84 -3.64 -4.73
C VAL A 214 -1.85 -3.13 -3.30
N THR A 215 -2.11 -3.98 -2.31
CA THR A 215 -2.09 -3.65 -0.87
C THR A 215 -0.78 -3.00 -0.45
N TYR A 216 0.36 -3.61 -0.82
CA TYR A 216 1.68 -3.04 -0.58
C TYR A 216 1.81 -1.64 -1.19
N ALA A 217 1.38 -1.45 -2.45
CA ALA A 217 1.41 -0.16 -3.11
C ALA A 217 0.46 0.85 -2.44
N LEU A 218 -0.70 0.40 -1.96
CA LEU A 218 -1.66 1.22 -1.23
C LEU A 218 -1.04 1.81 0.03
N PHE A 219 -0.26 0.98 0.73
CA PHE A 219 0.41 1.33 1.97
C PHE A 219 1.66 2.17 1.74
N ARG A 220 2.55 1.75 0.85
CA ARG A 220 3.84 2.41 0.63
C ARG A 220 3.70 3.78 -0.04
N TYR A 221 2.76 3.94 -0.98
CA TYR A 221 2.65 5.14 -1.84
C TYR A 221 1.32 5.89 -1.67
N ARG A 222 0.86 6.02 -0.42
CA ARG A 222 -0.17 6.98 0.04
C ARG A 222 -1.58 6.83 -0.54
N PHE A 223 -1.95 5.67 -1.08
CA PHE A 223 -3.35 5.45 -1.48
C PHE A 223 -4.28 5.51 -0.27
N ILE A 224 -3.79 5.13 0.91
CA ILE A 224 -4.46 5.26 2.20
C ILE A 224 -3.43 5.72 3.24
N ASP A 225 -3.74 6.75 4.03
CA ASP A 225 -2.81 7.21 5.08
C ASP A 225 -2.94 6.27 6.26
N LEU A 226 -1.90 5.50 6.53
CA LEU A 226 -1.90 4.49 7.55
C LEU A 226 -1.24 5.04 8.81
N ARG A 227 -1.98 5.02 9.93
CA ARG A 227 -1.34 5.16 11.24
C ARG A 227 -0.40 3.98 11.46
N ILE A 228 0.73 4.22 12.12
CA ILE A 228 1.76 3.20 12.44
C ILE A 228 1.14 1.97 13.13
N SER A 229 0.09 2.16 13.93
CA SER A 229 -0.64 1.08 14.61
C SER A 229 -1.28 0.07 13.64
N THR A 230 -1.76 0.52 12.48
CA THR A 230 -2.45 -0.36 11.52
C THR A 230 -1.47 -1.21 10.71
N TYR A 231 -0.29 -0.69 10.39
CA TYR A 231 0.79 -1.50 9.80
C TYR A 231 1.13 -2.70 10.69
N ARG A 232 1.19 -2.45 12.00
CA ARG A 232 1.52 -3.50 12.97
C ARG A 232 0.51 -4.64 12.93
N VAL A 233 -0.80 -4.33 12.90
CA VAL A 233 -1.87 -5.33 12.80
C VAL A 233 -1.75 -6.18 11.52
N ILE A 234 -1.45 -5.57 10.38
CA ILE A 234 -1.34 -6.31 9.11
C ILE A 234 -0.09 -7.19 9.09
N ILE A 235 1.04 -6.68 9.58
CA ILE A 235 2.28 -7.46 9.69
C ILE A 235 2.11 -8.59 10.71
N ASP A 236 1.40 -8.36 11.81
CA ASP A 236 1.03 -9.39 12.79
C ASP A 236 0.17 -10.49 12.14
N LEU A 237 -0.83 -10.13 11.34
CA LEU A 237 -1.68 -11.08 10.61
C LEU A 237 -0.89 -11.91 9.59
N VAL A 238 -0.08 -11.26 8.74
CA VAL A 238 0.74 -11.96 7.74
C VAL A 238 1.70 -12.94 8.42
N ARG A 239 2.33 -12.52 9.53
CA ARG A 239 3.20 -13.38 10.33
C ARG A 239 2.46 -14.57 10.94
N LEU A 240 1.25 -14.35 11.47
CA LEU A 240 0.42 -15.42 12.01
C LEU A 240 0.08 -16.45 10.92
N ILE A 241 -0.27 -15.99 9.71
CA ILE A 241 -0.54 -16.87 8.56
C ILE A 241 0.70 -17.69 8.18
N ILE A 242 1.88 -17.08 8.10
CA ILE A 242 3.13 -17.80 7.76
C ILE A 242 3.45 -18.84 8.84
N ILE A 243 3.29 -18.51 10.12
CA ILE A 243 3.51 -19.45 11.23
C ILE A 243 2.53 -20.62 11.16
N ALA A 244 1.24 -20.33 10.96
CA ALA A 244 0.22 -21.35 10.81
C ALA A 244 0.52 -22.28 9.62
N PHE A 245 0.98 -21.71 8.50
CA PHE A 245 1.38 -22.46 7.32
C PHE A 245 2.59 -23.38 7.58
N ILE A 246 3.62 -22.89 8.27
CA ILE A 246 4.78 -23.71 8.65
C ILE A 246 4.33 -24.88 9.53
N TYR A 247 3.52 -24.63 10.55
CA TYR A 247 3.03 -25.71 11.41
C TYR A 247 2.14 -26.70 10.67
N TYR A 248 1.35 -26.24 9.71
CA TYR A 248 0.59 -27.14 8.85
C TYR A 248 1.50 -28.03 8.00
N ILE A 249 2.62 -27.50 7.46
CA ILE A 249 3.62 -28.32 6.77
C ILE A 249 4.26 -29.33 7.72
N VAL A 250 4.66 -28.92 8.93
CA VAL A 250 5.23 -29.85 9.92
C VAL A 250 4.23 -30.96 10.24
N TYR A 251 2.96 -30.60 10.43
CA TYR A 251 1.87 -31.56 10.61
C TYR A 251 1.78 -32.57 9.46
N LEU A 252 1.79 -32.11 8.21
CA LEU A 252 1.74 -33.01 7.04
C LEU A 252 2.95 -33.94 6.98
N VAL A 253 4.14 -33.44 7.30
CA VAL A 253 5.37 -34.24 7.32
C VAL A 253 5.33 -35.30 8.43
N LEU A 254 4.87 -34.94 9.63
CA LEU A 254 4.71 -35.89 10.74
C LEU A 254 3.68 -36.97 10.43
N TYR A 255 2.55 -36.58 9.83
CA TYR A 255 1.53 -37.51 9.38
C TYR A 255 2.09 -38.49 8.33
N ALA A 256 2.82 -37.98 7.33
CA ALA A 256 3.35 -38.80 6.24
C ALA A 256 4.53 -39.72 6.63
N LEU A 257 5.39 -39.29 7.56
CA LEU A 257 6.60 -40.05 7.93
C LEU A 257 6.39 -41.02 9.10
N SER A 258 5.44 -40.73 9.98
CA SER A 258 5.33 -41.42 11.28
C SER A 258 3.95 -42.03 11.52
N ASP A 259 3.01 -41.94 10.56
CA ASP A 259 1.61 -42.33 10.72
C ASP A 259 0.97 -41.80 12.02
N VAL A 260 1.48 -40.65 12.51
CA VAL A 260 0.96 -40.01 13.71
C VAL A 260 -0.42 -39.49 13.37
N SER A 261 -1.45 -40.24 13.76
CA SER A 261 -2.83 -39.79 13.67
C SER A 261 -3.08 -38.77 14.78
N PHE A 262 -3.68 -37.64 14.39
CA PHE A 262 -4.07 -36.58 15.30
C PHE A 262 -5.50 -36.78 15.84
N ASP A 263 -6.02 -38.00 15.72
CA ASP A 263 -7.25 -38.44 16.38
C ASP A 263 -6.97 -38.83 17.85
N ASP A 264 -5.71 -39.13 18.19
CA ASP A 264 -5.30 -39.42 19.56
C ASP A 264 -5.00 -38.14 20.35
N PHE A 265 -5.54 -38.08 21.56
CA PHE A 265 -5.40 -36.95 22.48
C PHE A 265 -3.93 -36.67 22.82
N TRP A 266 -3.11 -37.71 22.96
CA TRP A 266 -1.68 -37.54 23.28
C TRP A 266 -0.90 -36.91 22.13
N SER A 267 -1.16 -37.33 20.89
CA SER A 267 -0.57 -36.73 19.68
C SER A 267 -0.92 -35.24 19.57
N VAL A 268 -2.18 -34.89 19.79
CA VAL A 268 -2.62 -33.48 19.80
C VAL A 268 -1.96 -32.70 20.94
N GLY A 269 -1.93 -33.25 22.15
CA GLY A 269 -1.30 -32.62 23.31
C GLY A 269 0.19 -32.35 23.08
N MET A 270 0.93 -33.34 22.57
CA MET A 270 2.35 -33.22 22.25
C MET A 270 2.60 -32.18 21.15
N PHE A 271 1.73 -32.12 20.13
CA PHE A 271 1.86 -31.13 19.07
C PHE A 271 1.55 -29.72 19.56
N VAL A 272 0.56 -29.53 20.43
CA VAL A 272 0.27 -28.22 21.05
C VAL A 272 1.45 -27.78 21.91
N VAL A 273 2.06 -28.69 22.68
CA VAL A 273 3.28 -28.38 23.44
C VAL A 273 4.43 -28.01 22.51
N PHE A 274 4.64 -28.76 21.43
CA PHE A 274 5.66 -28.47 20.42
C PHE A 274 5.45 -27.08 19.80
N VAL A 275 4.22 -26.76 19.38
CA VAL A 275 3.84 -25.44 18.85
C VAL A 275 4.09 -24.35 19.89
N GLY A 276 3.68 -24.57 21.14
CA GLY A 276 3.87 -23.62 22.24
C GLY A 276 5.33 -23.30 22.52
N LEU A 277 6.21 -24.31 22.46
CA LEU A 277 7.65 -24.16 22.68
C LEU A 277 8.36 -23.51 21.49
N THR A 278 7.97 -23.84 20.26
CA THR A 278 8.67 -23.39 19.05
C THR A 278 8.09 -22.08 18.46
N ALA A 279 6.84 -21.72 18.77
CA ALA A 279 6.18 -20.55 18.19
C ALA A 279 6.89 -19.24 18.53
N PRO A 280 7.36 -18.98 19.77
CA PRO A 280 8.10 -17.76 20.08
C PRO A 280 9.41 -17.61 19.31
N PHE A 281 10.04 -18.73 18.93
CA PHE A 281 11.26 -18.73 18.12
C PHE A 281 10.94 -18.45 16.65
N LEU A 282 9.99 -19.19 16.07
CA LEU A 282 9.53 -18.97 14.69
C LEU A 282 9.00 -17.56 14.49
N PHE A 283 8.24 -17.05 15.46
CA PHE A 283 7.73 -15.68 15.45
C PHE A 283 8.86 -14.66 15.34
N ARG A 284 9.93 -14.82 16.14
CA ARG A 284 11.11 -13.94 16.06
C ARG A 284 11.85 -14.06 14.73
N LEU A 285 12.00 -15.28 14.20
CA LEU A 285 12.68 -15.51 12.93
C LEU A 285 11.90 -14.89 11.75
N ILE A 286 10.60 -15.15 11.69
CA ILE A 286 9.70 -14.61 10.66
C ILE A 286 9.58 -13.11 10.79
N SER A 287 9.54 -12.56 12.01
CA SER A 287 9.63 -11.11 12.21
C SER A 287 10.91 -10.54 11.58
N LYS A 288 12.08 -11.12 11.82
CA LYS A 288 13.33 -10.65 11.20
C LYS A 288 13.29 -10.73 9.68
N LEU A 289 12.79 -11.84 9.13
CA LEU A 289 12.67 -12.03 7.68
C LEU A 289 11.68 -11.04 7.05
N LEU A 290 10.47 -10.92 7.62
CA LEU A 290 9.46 -9.96 7.18
C LEU A 290 9.98 -8.53 7.30
N LEU A 291 10.69 -8.17 8.37
CA LEU A 291 11.30 -6.84 8.52
C LEU A 291 12.41 -6.58 7.50
N SER A 292 13.16 -7.61 7.08
CA SER A 292 14.17 -7.46 6.03
C SER A 292 13.56 -7.35 4.63
N LEU A 293 12.41 -7.98 4.40
CA LEU A 293 11.78 -8.13 3.08
C LEU A 293 10.72 -7.05 2.84
N LEU A 294 9.89 -6.77 3.84
CA LEU A 294 9.17 -5.51 4.00
C LEU A 294 10.13 -4.54 4.68
N ILE A 295 11.01 -3.93 3.86
CA ILE A 295 11.93 -2.84 4.25
C ILE A 295 11.31 -2.07 5.41
N ASP A 296 11.97 -2.11 6.56
CA ASP A 296 11.58 -1.39 7.75
C ASP A 296 12.43 -0.12 7.89
N PRO A 297 11.97 1.04 7.38
CA PRO A 297 12.57 2.31 7.74
C PRO A 297 12.43 2.63 9.23
N THR A 298 11.57 1.95 10.01
CA THR A 298 11.21 2.44 11.34
C THR A 298 12.33 2.30 12.37
N ASP A 299 13.23 1.34 12.23
CA ASP A 299 14.32 1.17 13.20
C ASP A 299 15.41 2.23 13.00
N ASP A 300 15.76 2.53 11.74
CA ASP A 300 16.68 3.62 11.39
C ASP A 300 16.04 4.99 11.59
N ILE A 301 14.74 5.15 11.29
CA ILE A 301 13.98 6.37 11.59
C ILE A 301 13.96 6.63 13.08
N LYS A 302 13.59 5.63 13.90
CA LYS A 302 13.48 5.83 15.34
C LYS A 302 14.83 6.14 15.98
N LYS A 303 15.89 5.41 15.60
CA LYS A 303 17.26 5.72 16.02
C LYS A 303 17.66 7.14 15.59
N SER A 304 17.29 7.55 14.38
CA SER A 304 17.55 8.90 13.88
C SER A 304 16.72 9.95 14.60
N GLU A 305 15.47 9.69 14.98
CA GLU A 305 14.62 10.59 15.79
C GLU A 305 15.24 10.82 17.17
N ASP A 306 15.62 9.73 17.86
CA ASP A 306 16.27 9.80 19.18
C ASP A 306 17.58 10.59 19.10
N LYS A 307 18.37 10.35 18.05
CA LYS A 307 19.65 11.03 17.82
C LYS A 307 19.49 12.49 17.41
N VAL A 308 18.47 12.81 16.61
CA VAL A 308 18.11 14.21 16.29
C VAL A 308 17.70 14.95 17.56
N ALA A 309 16.90 14.34 18.44
CA ALA A 309 16.53 14.95 19.71
C ALA A 309 17.76 15.16 20.61
N GLU A 310 18.72 14.23 20.62
CA GLU A 310 20.00 14.39 21.33
C GLU A 310 20.85 15.52 20.75
N ILE A 311 21.00 15.58 19.43
CA ILE A 311 21.72 16.64 18.71
C ILE A 311 21.12 18.01 19.03
N LEU A 312 19.79 18.13 19.00
CA LEU A 312 19.09 19.39 19.25
C LEU A 312 19.20 19.87 20.71
N ARG A 313 19.33 18.95 21.68
CA ARG A 313 19.53 19.31 23.10
C ARG A 313 20.98 19.64 23.44
N SER A 314 21.93 19.03 22.76
CA SER A 314 23.36 19.13 23.09
C SER A 314 24.09 20.24 22.32
N SER A 315 23.56 20.66 21.17
CA SER A 315 24.22 21.63 20.31
C SER A 315 23.98 23.06 20.80
N ARG A 316 25.08 23.77 21.13
CA ARG A 316 25.07 25.22 21.41
C ARG A 316 25.48 26.07 20.21
N ASP A 317 26.04 25.44 19.18
CA ASP A 317 26.48 26.07 17.94
C ASP A 317 25.53 25.70 16.80
N MET A 318 25.01 26.70 16.11
CA MET A 318 24.02 26.56 15.05
C MET A 318 24.58 25.83 13.81
N ASN A 319 25.86 26.06 13.48
CA ASN A 319 26.51 25.43 12.33
C ASN A 319 26.73 23.93 12.59
N VAL A 320 27.19 23.60 13.80
CA VAL A 320 27.36 22.20 14.23
C VAL A 320 26.01 21.50 14.28
N LEU A 321 24.99 22.17 14.82
CA LEU A 321 23.63 21.65 14.87
C LEU A 321 23.11 21.27 13.49
N PHE A 322 23.15 22.20 12.55
CA PHE A 322 22.62 21.98 11.20
C PHE A 322 23.43 20.95 10.41
N SER A 323 24.75 20.90 10.60
CA SER A 323 25.60 19.88 9.99
C SER A 323 25.24 18.46 10.48
N HIS A 324 25.13 18.28 11.79
CA HIS A 324 24.76 16.99 12.39
C HIS A 324 23.33 16.59 12.04
N LEU A 325 22.39 17.54 12.10
CA LEU A 325 21.00 17.32 11.71
C LEU A 325 20.89 16.87 10.26
N THR A 326 21.57 17.57 9.34
CA THR A 326 21.62 17.23 7.92
C THR A 326 22.13 15.81 7.70
N LYS A 327 23.20 15.42 8.43
CA LYS A 327 23.77 14.08 8.34
C LYS A 327 22.80 13.00 8.80
N GLU A 328 22.05 13.23 9.87
CA GLU A 328 21.04 12.28 10.36
C GLU A 328 19.81 12.23 9.43
N ILE A 329 19.36 13.36 8.90
CA ILE A 329 18.32 13.37 7.84
C ILE A 329 18.78 12.53 6.65
N GLY A 330 20.06 12.63 6.26
CA GLY A 330 20.65 11.91 5.13
C GLY A 330 20.71 10.39 5.31
N ARG A 331 20.60 9.88 6.55
CA ARG A 331 20.51 8.43 6.81
C ARG A 331 19.13 7.87 6.48
N VAL A 332 18.09 8.69 6.62
CA VAL A 332 16.69 8.27 6.45
C VAL A 332 16.15 8.67 5.09
N ILE A 333 16.57 9.84 4.60
CA ILE A 333 16.12 10.45 3.36
C ILE A 333 17.35 10.65 2.51
N ASP A 334 17.39 9.93 1.39
CA ASP A 334 18.31 10.25 0.31
C ASP A 334 17.94 11.65 -0.19
N PHE A 335 18.87 12.58 -0.28
CA PHE A 335 18.64 13.92 -0.82
C PHE A 335 19.89 14.41 -1.53
N THR A 336 19.71 15.21 -2.58
CA THR A 336 20.82 15.83 -3.32
C THR A 336 21.39 16.99 -2.51
N GLU A 337 20.50 17.89 -2.07
CA GLU A 337 20.86 19.13 -1.41
C GLU A 337 19.84 19.46 -0.31
N ILE A 338 20.33 20.06 0.77
CA ILE A 338 19.51 20.64 1.82
C ILE A 338 19.97 22.08 2.05
N PHE A 339 19.00 22.98 2.17
CA PHE A 339 19.24 24.37 2.45
C PHE A 339 18.44 24.79 3.68
N ILE A 340 19.09 25.49 4.61
CA ILE A 340 18.42 26.05 5.77
C ILE A 340 18.55 27.55 5.70
N TYR A 341 17.41 28.24 5.82
CA TYR A 341 17.32 29.68 5.84
C TYR A 341 16.73 30.15 7.16
N LEU A 342 17.27 31.24 7.72
CA LEU A 342 16.72 31.90 8.92
C LEU A 342 16.32 33.33 8.59
N ALA A 343 15.29 33.84 9.27
CA ALA A 343 14.87 35.23 9.17
C ALA A 343 15.94 36.16 9.75
N LYS A 344 16.21 37.29 9.08
CA LYS A 344 17.15 38.29 9.57
C LYS A 344 16.56 39.04 10.78
N LYS A 345 17.38 39.27 11.81
CA LYS A 345 16.98 39.98 13.06
C LYS A 345 16.32 41.34 12.75
N ASP A 346 16.92 42.10 11.83
CA ASP A 346 16.48 43.46 11.50
C ASP A 346 15.34 43.50 10.46
N ASN A 347 15.12 42.41 9.74
CA ASN A 347 14.07 42.31 8.74
C ASN A 347 13.48 40.89 8.72
N PRO A 348 12.41 40.61 9.48
CA PRO A 348 11.81 39.29 9.58
C PRO A 348 11.14 38.82 8.28
N LYS A 349 11.12 39.67 7.24
CA LYS A 349 10.64 39.33 5.89
C LYS A 349 11.74 38.81 4.96
N THR A 350 13.01 38.89 5.37
CA THR A 350 14.14 38.43 4.55
C THR A 350 14.82 37.26 5.22
N PHE A 351 14.93 36.15 4.49
CA PHE A 351 15.55 34.93 4.96
C PHE A 351 16.94 34.76 4.33
N TYR A 352 17.96 34.49 5.13
CA TYR A 352 19.33 34.28 4.67
C TYR A 352 19.77 32.83 4.89
N GLN A 353 20.58 32.32 3.96
CA GLN A 353 21.05 30.94 3.97
C GLN A 353 22.09 30.74 5.09
N VAL A 354 21.77 29.90 6.07
CA VAL A 354 22.67 29.52 7.16
C VAL A 354 23.35 28.18 6.93
N PHE A 355 22.77 27.31 6.11
CA PHE A 355 23.35 26.01 5.81
C PHE A 355 23.02 25.55 4.38
N PRO A 356 24.01 25.09 3.59
CA PRO A 356 25.43 25.43 3.75
C PRO A 356 25.59 26.96 3.78
N VAL A 357 26.59 27.50 4.46
CA VAL A 357 26.75 28.97 4.57
C VAL A 357 26.89 29.58 3.17
N GLY A 358 26.07 30.59 2.86
CA GLY A 358 26.05 31.23 1.54
C GLY A 358 25.28 32.54 1.52
N GLU A 359 25.35 33.27 0.40
CA GLU A 359 24.76 34.61 0.25
C GLU A 359 23.36 34.63 -0.36
N ARG A 360 22.74 33.46 -0.60
CA ARG A 360 21.40 33.41 -1.20
C ARG A 360 20.36 33.93 -0.20
N LEU A 361 19.49 34.80 -0.69
CA LEU A 361 18.37 35.35 0.06
C LEU A 361 17.06 34.78 -0.47
N LEU A 362 16.16 34.44 0.45
CA LEU A 362 14.77 34.16 0.17
C LEU A 362 13.94 35.39 0.58
N SER A 363 13.31 36.03 -0.40
CA SER A 363 12.36 37.12 -0.16
C SER A 363 11.01 36.54 0.26
N SER A 364 10.34 37.18 1.22
CA SER A 364 8.96 36.89 1.66
C SER A 364 7.91 36.89 0.54
N ASP A 365 8.23 37.44 -0.64
CA ASP A 365 7.34 37.42 -1.80
C ASP A 365 7.29 36.04 -2.50
N SER A 366 8.13 35.07 -2.09
CA SER A 366 8.00 33.69 -2.58
C SER A 366 6.66 33.08 -2.13
N GLU A 367 5.95 32.45 -3.06
CA GLU A 367 4.74 31.66 -2.78
C GLU A 367 5.01 30.60 -1.70
N THR A 368 6.22 30.04 -1.71
CA THR A 368 6.70 29.10 -0.69
C THR A 368 6.60 29.67 0.72
N LEU A 369 7.14 30.87 0.97
CA LEU A 369 7.08 31.49 2.31
C LEU A 369 5.67 31.92 2.70
N GLN A 370 4.87 32.40 1.75
CA GLN A 370 3.48 32.79 2.00
C GLN A 370 2.64 31.58 2.41
N HIS A 371 2.76 30.48 1.67
CA HIS A 371 2.08 29.23 1.96
C HIS A 371 2.48 28.65 3.31
N LEU A 372 3.79 28.58 3.59
CA LEU A 372 4.31 28.09 4.86
C LEU A 372 3.86 28.95 6.05
N SER A 373 3.80 30.27 5.89
CA SER A 373 3.31 31.20 6.92
C SER A 373 1.81 31.04 7.18
N ALA A 374 1.02 30.82 6.13
CA ALA A 374 -0.43 30.69 6.22
C ALA A 374 -0.88 29.33 6.79
N ILE A 375 -0.36 28.23 6.26
CA ILE A 375 -0.79 26.86 6.60
C ILE A 375 -0.05 26.34 7.84
N LYS A 376 1.17 26.81 8.09
CA LYS A 376 2.04 26.38 9.21
C LYS A 376 2.38 24.90 9.19
N GLU A 377 2.27 24.26 8.03
CA GLU A 377 2.62 22.87 7.81
C GLU A 377 3.69 22.75 6.73
N MET A 378 4.33 21.58 6.65
CA MET A 378 5.30 21.25 5.62
C MET A 378 4.66 21.29 4.23
N ALA A 379 5.34 21.93 3.27
CA ALA A 379 4.97 21.88 1.86
C ALA A 379 5.73 20.74 1.18
N ASN A 380 5.03 19.69 0.79
CA ASN A 380 5.58 18.61 -0.03
C ASN A 380 5.05 18.78 -1.46
N LYS A 381 5.96 19.07 -2.40
CA LYS A 381 5.59 19.32 -3.79
C LYS A 381 4.78 18.16 -4.39
N ALA A 382 5.18 16.91 -4.14
CA ALA A 382 4.49 15.75 -4.66
C ALA A 382 3.05 15.64 -4.16
N GLU A 383 2.77 16.12 -2.94
CA GLU A 383 1.43 16.16 -2.35
C GLU A 383 0.62 17.33 -2.88
N ILE A 384 1.23 18.51 -3.01
CA ILE A 384 0.60 19.69 -3.62
C ILE A 384 0.18 19.40 -5.06
N ASP A 385 1.05 18.74 -5.84
CA ASP A 385 0.75 18.27 -7.19
C ASP A 385 -0.39 17.25 -7.22
N TYR A 386 -0.37 16.30 -6.30
CA TYR A 386 -1.35 15.23 -6.23
C TYR A 386 -2.74 15.72 -5.81
N LEU A 387 -2.80 16.61 -4.81
CA LEU A 387 -4.04 17.18 -4.29
C LEU A 387 -4.52 18.39 -5.09
N LYS A 388 -3.70 18.92 -6.02
CA LYS A 388 -3.97 20.10 -6.84
C LYS A 388 -4.33 21.33 -5.98
N ILE A 389 -3.73 21.45 -4.80
CA ILE A 389 -4.03 22.52 -3.83
C ILE A 389 -3.56 23.88 -4.36
N ASP A 390 -2.33 23.93 -4.88
CA ASP A 390 -1.68 25.18 -5.27
C ASP A 390 -0.72 24.97 -6.45
N LYS A 391 -1.13 25.46 -7.63
CA LYS A 391 -0.33 25.30 -8.86
C LYS A 391 0.87 26.24 -8.91
N THR A 392 0.75 27.45 -8.38
CA THR A 392 1.82 28.45 -8.40
C THR A 392 2.94 28.04 -7.47
N LEU A 393 2.59 27.57 -6.27
CA LEU A 393 3.55 26.98 -5.34
C LEU A 393 4.28 25.77 -5.93
N SER A 394 3.55 24.83 -6.55
CA SER A 394 4.18 23.67 -7.18
C SER A 394 5.18 24.06 -8.28
N GLN A 395 4.83 25.05 -9.11
CA GLN A 395 5.71 25.56 -10.15
C GLN A 395 6.96 26.23 -9.58
N GLU A 396 6.83 27.02 -8.51
CA GLU A 396 7.96 27.63 -7.82
C GLU A 396 8.91 26.57 -7.25
N LEU A 397 8.36 25.59 -6.51
CA LEU A 397 9.11 24.47 -5.95
C LEU A 397 9.81 23.67 -7.06
N ALA A 398 9.15 23.45 -8.20
CA ALA A 398 9.76 22.79 -9.35
C ALA A 398 10.91 23.58 -9.98
N ALA A 399 10.76 24.90 -10.12
CA ALA A 399 11.77 25.78 -10.71
C ALA A 399 13.02 25.86 -9.82
N LYS A 400 12.82 25.88 -8.50
CA LYS A 400 13.90 25.93 -7.50
C LYS A 400 14.49 24.56 -7.14
N GLN A 401 14.01 23.48 -7.78
CA GLN A 401 14.42 22.10 -7.48
C GLN A 401 14.19 21.71 -6.00
N ILE A 402 13.09 22.17 -5.40
CA ILE A 402 12.71 21.85 -4.04
C ILE A 402 11.60 20.80 -4.08
N ASP A 403 11.79 19.71 -3.35
CA ASP A 403 10.76 18.67 -3.20
C ASP A 403 9.99 18.84 -1.89
N VAL A 404 10.67 19.27 -0.83
CA VAL A 404 10.06 19.50 0.50
C VAL A 404 10.54 20.81 1.11
N ALA A 405 9.61 21.56 1.70
CA ALA A 405 9.90 22.73 2.51
C ALA A 405 9.29 22.59 3.92
N LEU A 406 10.12 22.72 4.94
CA LEU A 406 9.77 22.61 6.37
C LEU A 406 9.83 24.00 7.01
N PRO A 407 8.74 24.50 7.58
CA PRO A 407 8.76 25.79 8.27
C PRO A 407 9.22 25.64 9.71
N ILE A 408 10.15 26.48 10.15
CA ILE A 408 10.60 26.58 11.54
C ILE A 408 9.88 27.75 12.20
N PHE A 409 9.01 27.45 13.15
CA PHE A 409 8.23 28.43 13.90
C PHE A 409 8.71 28.57 15.34
N TYR A 410 8.64 29.80 15.85
CA TYR A 410 8.76 30.08 17.27
C TYR A 410 7.75 31.17 17.65
N ASN A 411 7.01 30.98 18.74
CA ASN A 411 5.97 31.92 19.18
C ASN A 411 5.02 32.39 18.06
N LYS A 412 4.62 31.47 17.16
CA LYS A 412 3.75 31.71 15.98
C LYS A 412 4.35 32.57 14.87
N GLN A 413 5.64 32.94 14.95
CA GLN A 413 6.37 33.62 13.89
C GLN A 413 7.25 32.63 13.13
N LEU A 414 7.24 32.72 11.79
CA LEU A 414 8.12 31.94 10.93
C LEU A 414 9.55 32.48 11.08
N LEU A 415 10.43 31.70 11.69
CA LEU A 415 11.83 32.07 11.94
C LEU A 415 12.80 31.45 10.94
N GLY A 416 12.40 30.36 10.27
CA GLY A 416 13.27 29.71 9.30
C GLY A 416 12.53 28.76 8.39
N VAL A 417 13.24 28.30 7.37
CA VAL A 417 12.75 27.28 6.44
C VAL A 417 13.88 26.33 6.09
N VAL A 418 13.60 25.03 6.15
CA VAL A 418 14.47 23.99 5.60
C VAL A 418 13.90 23.56 4.25
N LEU A 419 14.69 23.68 3.19
CA LEU A 419 14.36 23.27 1.83
C LEU A 419 15.19 22.04 1.47
N LEU A 420 14.56 21.03 0.91
CA LEU A 420 15.19 19.75 0.64
C LEU A 420 14.89 19.31 -0.80
N ASP A 421 15.95 19.04 -1.56
CA ASP A 421 15.89 18.45 -2.90
C ASP A 421 16.17 16.94 -2.79
N ASN A 422 15.21 16.12 -3.19
CA ASN A 422 15.37 14.66 -3.21
C ASN A 422 15.45 14.15 -4.65
N SER A 423 16.00 14.92 -5.59
CA SER A 423 16.10 14.49 -7.00
C SER A 423 14.74 14.03 -7.56
N ARG A 424 13.62 14.57 -7.04
CA ARG A 424 12.24 14.18 -7.38
C ARG A 424 11.86 12.74 -7.03
N LYS A 425 12.59 12.07 -6.13
CA LYS A 425 12.19 10.78 -5.57
C LYS A 425 11.04 10.99 -4.58
N LEU A 426 10.08 10.08 -4.60
CA LEU A 426 8.94 10.14 -3.68
C LEU A 426 9.35 9.70 -2.29
N LEU A 427 9.07 10.55 -1.30
CA LEU A 427 9.18 10.19 0.10
C LEU A 427 8.05 9.24 0.49
N SER A 428 8.40 8.20 1.25
CA SER A 428 7.43 7.33 1.91
C SER A 428 6.70 8.06 3.04
N VAL A 429 5.53 7.55 3.45
CA VAL A 429 4.77 8.10 4.59
C VAL A 429 5.62 8.20 5.85
N GLN A 430 6.48 7.21 6.09
CA GLN A 430 7.35 7.18 7.27
C GLN A 430 8.41 8.27 7.22
N GLN A 431 9.03 8.51 6.06
CA GLN A 431 9.98 9.61 5.87
C GLN A 431 9.32 10.99 6.05
N ILE A 432 8.08 11.15 5.57
CA ILE A 432 7.31 12.38 5.79
C ILE A 432 7.02 12.57 7.27
N ASN A 433 6.56 11.54 7.97
CA ASN A 433 6.31 11.60 9.42
C ASN A 433 7.58 11.91 10.21
N PHE A 434 8.72 11.32 9.83
CA PHE A 434 10.03 11.63 10.39
C PHE A 434 10.36 13.13 10.24
N LEU A 435 10.19 13.70 9.05
CA LEU A 435 10.38 15.14 8.82
C LEU A 435 9.41 16.00 9.65
N TYR A 436 8.16 15.57 9.84
CA TYR A 436 7.23 16.27 10.73
C TYR A 436 7.70 16.28 12.19
N GLN A 437 8.29 15.17 12.67
CA GLN A 437 8.84 15.12 14.03
C GLN A 437 10.10 15.99 14.16
N ILE A 438 10.99 15.95 13.18
CA ILE A 438 12.15 16.84 13.12
C ILE A 438 11.69 18.29 13.16
N ASN A 439 10.65 18.65 12.39
CA ASN A 439 10.17 20.03 12.34
C ASN A 439 9.74 20.53 13.72
N LYS A 440 9.02 19.70 14.49
CA LYS A 440 8.64 20.03 15.87
C LYS A 440 9.85 20.24 16.79
N TYR A 441 10.90 19.45 16.63
CA TYR A 441 12.10 19.63 17.43
C TYR A 441 12.91 20.85 16.99
N LEU A 442 12.94 21.16 15.69
CA LEU A 442 13.57 22.36 15.14
C LEU A 442 12.92 23.64 15.66
N ASP A 443 11.59 23.70 15.70
CA ASP A 443 10.82 24.82 16.26
C ASP A 443 11.30 25.18 17.67
N ILE A 444 11.52 24.17 18.51
CA ILE A 444 11.97 24.34 19.89
C ILE A 444 13.44 24.75 19.95
N ALA A 445 14.31 24.01 19.25
CA ALA A 445 15.76 24.17 19.38
C ALA A 445 16.24 25.51 18.77
N VAL A 446 15.82 25.84 17.55
CA VAL A 446 16.21 27.08 16.88
C VAL A 446 15.66 28.28 17.63
N GLY A 447 14.41 28.20 18.13
CA GLY A 447 13.84 29.20 19.02
C GLY A 447 14.71 29.46 20.26
N SER A 448 15.12 28.40 20.95
CA SER A 448 15.96 28.51 22.16
C SER A 448 17.36 29.07 21.88
N LEU A 449 17.98 28.67 20.76
CA LEU A 449 19.32 29.13 20.39
C LEU A 449 19.33 30.61 20.00
N LEU A 450 18.31 31.06 19.27
CA LEU A 450 18.17 32.47 18.93
C LEU A 450 17.96 33.34 20.17
N MET A 451 17.18 32.88 21.16
CA MET A 451 17.03 33.57 22.44
C MET A 451 18.36 33.65 23.22
N TYR A 452 19.13 32.55 23.26
CA TYR A 452 20.42 32.52 23.94
C TYR A 452 21.44 33.46 23.29
N GLN A 453 21.49 33.50 21.95
CA GLN A 453 22.34 34.45 21.22
C GLN A 453 21.92 35.91 21.45
N GLN A 454 20.62 36.18 21.61
CA GLN A 454 20.14 37.52 21.95
C GLN A 454 20.58 37.94 23.35
N ALA A 455 20.39 37.09 24.36
CA ALA A 455 20.82 37.38 25.72
C ALA A 455 22.34 37.65 25.81
N MET A 456 23.15 36.86 25.11
CA MET A 456 24.61 37.03 25.08
C MET A 456 25.07 38.27 24.28
N ALA A 457 24.25 38.76 23.35
CA ALA A 457 24.53 39.97 22.58
C ALA A 457 24.13 41.24 23.34
N ASP A 458 23.09 41.16 24.18
CA ASP A 458 22.65 42.28 25.03
C ASP A 458 23.54 42.45 26.29
N GLU A 459 24.31 41.42 26.67
CA GLU A 459 25.33 41.47 27.73
C GLU A 459 26.70 42.04 27.27
N ARG A 460 26.87 42.32 25.97
CA ARG A 460 28.09 42.93 25.38
C ARG A 460 27.82 44.37 24.97
#